data_AF-A0A9W8TWI4-F1
#
_entry.id   AF-A0A9W8TWI4-F1
#
_cell.length_a   1.000
_cell.length_b   1.000
_cell.length_c   1.000
_cell.angle_alpha   90.00
_cell.angle_beta   90.00
_cell.angle_gamma   90.00
#
_symmetry.space_group_name_H-M   'P 1'
#
loop_
_entity.id
_entity.type
_entity.pdbx_description
1 polymer ?
#
loop_
_entity_poly.entity_id
_entity_poly.type
_entity_poly.pdbx_seq_one_letter_code
_entity_poly.pdbx_strand_id
1 'polypeptide(L)'
;MSFRSQLLSSATSFCDAFAQNKDLDSILSHFSTTHQVSAIEHGEKAIAPFLGRPFEGLDGVRSYFDTIAALLSYENMEFSEFTVDAEAGRVACKGKAKFLWIQTKETWDETFAYMLDFDDEGKITNYQVWADSGAAYLARKGELDKVRKLLNIS
;
A
#
# COMPACT_ATOMS: atom_id res chain seq x y z
N MET A 1 -1.18 -0.73 -28.34
CA MET A 1 -1.31 -0.15 -26.98
C MET A 1 -0.06 0.68 -26.73
N SER A 2 -0.15 1.91 -26.22
CA SER A 2 1.05 2.69 -25.88
C SER A 2 1.62 2.25 -24.53
N PHE A 3 2.91 2.47 -24.29
CA PHE A 3 3.52 2.16 -22.99
C PHE A 3 2.80 2.86 -21.84
N ARG A 4 2.46 4.15 -22.02
CA ARG A 4 1.59 4.89 -21.07
C ARG A 4 0.27 4.16 -20.74
N SER A 5 -0.43 3.63 -21.76
CA SER A 5 -1.68 2.91 -21.53
C SER A 5 -1.48 1.54 -20.88
N GLN A 6 -0.36 0.87 -21.14
CA GLN A 6 0.02 -0.39 -20.50
C GLN A 6 0.33 -0.18 -19.01
N LEU A 7 1.11 0.85 -18.67
CA LEU A 7 1.41 1.23 -17.29
C LEU A 7 0.13 1.53 -16.51
N LEU A 8 -0.77 2.35 -17.08
CA LEU A 8 -2.05 2.65 -16.47
C LEU A 8 -2.87 1.37 -16.22
N SER A 9 -3.00 0.52 -17.24
CA SER A 9 -3.74 -0.74 -17.13
C SER A 9 -3.16 -1.66 -16.06
N SER A 10 -1.83 -1.73 -15.95
CA SER A 10 -1.15 -2.60 -14.98
C SER A 10 -1.32 -2.08 -13.56
N ALA A 11 -1.15 -0.77 -13.35
CA ALA A 11 -1.37 -0.11 -12.07
C ALA A 11 -2.83 -0.26 -11.61
N THR A 12 -3.80 -0.01 -12.49
CA THR A 12 -5.22 -0.16 -12.17
C THR A 12 -5.55 -1.62 -11.84
N SER A 13 -5.04 -2.59 -12.61
CA SER A 13 -5.29 -4.01 -12.32
C SER A 13 -4.74 -4.45 -10.98
N PHE A 14 -3.53 -4.00 -10.60
CA PHE A 14 -2.97 -4.26 -9.27
C PHE A 14 -3.81 -3.63 -8.17
N CYS A 15 -4.17 -2.35 -8.33
CA CYS A 15 -5.00 -1.62 -7.37
C CYS A 15 -6.38 -2.27 -7.19
N ASP A 16 -7.01 -2.72 -8.27
CA ASP A 16 -8.29 -3.44 -8.24
C ASP A 16 -8.16 -4.78 -7.53
N ALA A 17 -7.08 -5.53 -7.79
CA ALA A 17 -6.81 -6.79 -7.09
C ALA A 17 -6.65 -6.57 -5.58
N PHE A 18 -5.92 -5.53 -5.19
CA PHE A 18 -5.74 -5.17 -3.78
C PHE A 18 -7.07 -4.70 -3.16
N ALA A 19 -7.80 -3.78 -3.78
CA ALA A 19 -9.09 -3.30 -3.29
C ALA A 19 -10.14 -4.44 -3.11
N GLN A 20 -10.10 -5.44 -3.97
CA GLN A 20 -10.99 -6.61 -3.92
C GLN A 20 -10.56 -7.70 -2.93
N ASN A 21 -9.52 -7.47 -2.13
CA ASN A 21 -8.94 -8.47 -1.23
C ASN A 21 -8.62 -9.80 -1.95
N LYS A 22 -8.01 -9.72 -3.14
CA LYS A 22 -7.50 -10.92 -3.81
C LYS A 22 -6.45 -11.62 -2.95
N ASP A 23 -6.29 -12.91 -3.16
CA ASP A 23 -5.28 -13.71 -2.46
C ASP A 23 -3.85 -13.22 -2.77
N LEU A 24 -2.92 -13.57 -1.89
CA LEU A 24 -1.56 -13.08 -1.97
C LEU A 24 -0.83 -13.51 -3.25
N ASP A 25 -1.12 -14.69 -3.79
CA ASP A 25 -0.49 -15.14 -5.04
C ASP A 25 -1.00 -14.32 -6.23
N SER A 26 -2.28 -13.97 -6.25
CA SER A 26 -2.84 -13.02 -7.21
C SER A 26 -2.16 -11.65 -7.11
N ILE A 27 -1.96 -11.11 -5.91
CA ILE A 27 -1.24 -9.84 -5.70
C ILE A 27 0.21 -9.93 -6.20
N LEU A 28 0.93 -10.98 -5.82
CA LEU A 28 2.33 -11.17 -6.21
C LEU A 28 2.51 -11.41 -7.71
N SER A 29 1.48 -11.90 -8.41
CA SER A 29 1.53 -12.07 -9.87
C SER A 29 1.71 -10.76 -10.65
N HIS A 30 1.46 -9.60 -10.02
CA HIS A 30 1.70 -8.28 -10.60
C HIS A 30 3.17 -7.84 -10.53
N PHE A 31 3.99 -8.48 -9.70
CA PHE A 31 5.40 -8.12 -9.53
C PHE A 31 6.29 -8.77 -10.58
N SER A 32 7.41 -8.13 -10.88
CA SER A 32 8.40 -8.64 -11.81
C SER A 32 9.08 -9.89 -11.26
N THR A 33 9.36 -10.85 -12.15
CA THR A 33 10.16 -12.04 -11.84
C THR A 33 11.51 -12.02 -12.56
N THR A 34 11.72 -11.04 -13.45
CA THR A 34 12.92 -10.86 -14.26
C THR A 34 13.80 -9.73 -13.74
N HIS A 35 13.26 -8.85 -12.90
CA HIS A 35 13.96 -7.71 -12.29
C HIS A 35 13.95 -7.82 -10.76
N GLN A 36 14.86 -7.08 -10.11
CA GLN A 36 14.83 -6.91 -8.67
C GLN A 36 13.54 -6.17 -8.27
N VAL A 37 12.82 -6.71 -7.30
CA VAL A 37 11.60 -6.10 -6.76
C VAL A 37 11.79 -5.64 -5.33
N SER A 38 10.99 -4.64 -4.90
CA SER A 38 10.95 -4.19 -3.52
C SER A 38 9.59 -3.60 -3.12
N ALA A 39 9.22 -3.73 -1.86
CA ALA A 39 8.13 -2.98 -1.22
C ALA A 39 8.68 -2.08 -0.10
N ILE A 40 8.19 -0.85 0.00
CA ILE A 40 8.49 0.06 1.12
C ILE A 40 7.28 0.93 1.44
N GLU A 41 6.88 0.90 2.71
CA GLU A 41 5.99 1.91 3.26
C GLU A 41 6.83 2.93 4.04
N HIS A 42 6.78 4.18 3.62
CA HIS A 42 7.61 5.24 4.16
C HIS A 42 7.08 5.70 5.52
N GLY A 43 7.98 5.91 6.48
CA GLY A 43 7.63 6.33 7.83
C GLY A 43 8.71 6.02 8.85
N GLU A 44 8.45 6.33 10.12
CA GLU A 44 9.37 6.02 11.21
C GLU A 44 9.38 4.51 11.53
N LYS A 45 10.56 3.88 11.57
CA LYS A 45 10.70 2.43 11.78
C LYS A 45 10.27 1.98 13.18
N ALA A 46 10.33 2.86 14.17
CA ALA A 46 9.99 2.53 15.55
C ALA A 46 8.48 2.35 15.78
N ILE A 47 7.63 2.88 14.90
CA ILE A 47 6.19 2.98 15.16
C ILE A 47 5.37 1.83 14.55
N ALA A 48 5.87 1.11 13.55
CA ALA A 48 5.25 -0.13 13.05
C ALA A 48 6.29 -1.04 12.35
N PRO A 49 6.07 -2.37 12.34
CA PRO A 49 7.04 -3.32 11.79
C PRO A 49 7.17 -3.25 10.25
N PHE A 50 6.17 -2.71 9.55
CA PHE A 50 6.18 -2.53 8.10
C PHE A 50 6.77 -1.18 7.64
N LEU A 51 6.92 -0.21 8.55
CA LEU A 51 7.33 1.15 8.20
C LEU A 51 8.84 1.33 8.09
N GLY A 52 9.23 2.21 7.16
CA GLY A 52 10.55 2.80 7.00
C GLY A 52 11.63 1.85 6.49
N ARG A 53 11.29 0.60 6.15
CA ARG A 53 12.26 -0.43 5.76
C ARG A 53 11.90 -1.03 4.40
N PRO A 54 12.89 -1.26 3.52
CA PRO A 54 12.66 -1.96 2.29
C PRO A 54 12.49 -3.46 2.56
N PHE A 55 11.56 -4.07 1.84
CA PHE A 55 11.37 -5.51 1.73
C PHE A 55 11.79 -5.91 0.33
N GLU A 56 12.96 -6.55 0.22
CA GLU A 56 13.63 -6.80 -1.07
C GLU A 56 13.39 -8.22 -1.58
N GLY A 57 13.27 -8.33 -2.90
CA GLY A 57 12.97 -9.59 -3.59
C GLY A 57 11.52 -10.02 -3.41
N LEU A 58 11.10 -11.02 -4.18
CA LEU A 58 9.70 -11.47 -4.15
C LEU A 58 9.29 -12.02 -2.77
N ASP A 59 10.21 -12.72 -2.08
CA ASP A 59 9.99 -13.21 -0.72
C ASP A 59 9.89 -12.06 0.30
N GLY A 60 10.65 -10.98 0.11
CA GLY A 60 10.52 -9.76 0.90
C GLY A 60 9.16 -9.11 0.69
N VAL A 61 8.77 -8.90 -0.57
CA VAL A 61 7.45 -8.33 -0.92
C VAL A 61 6.31 -9.19 -0.35
N ARG A 62 6.40 -10.51 -0.42
CA ARG A 62 5.47 -11.43 0.25
C ARG A 62 5.40 -11.15 1.76
N SER A 63 6.56 -11.10 2.41
CA SER A 63 6.67 -10.83 3.85
C SER A 63 6.07 -9.48 4.25
N TYR A 64 6.17 -8.46 3.39
CA TYR A 64 5.51 -7.17 3.58
C TYR A 64 3.99 -7.32 3.63
N PHE A 65 3.38 -7.94 2.62
CA PHE A 65 1.93 -8.13 2.58
C PHE A 65 1.42 -9.04 3.70
N ASP A 66 2.16 -10.10 4.05
CA ASP A 66 1.84 -10.95 5.20
C ASP A 66 1.87 -10.15 6.51
N THR A 67 2.87 -9.28 6.69
CA THR A 67 2.98 -8.40 7.88
C THR A 67 1.80 -7.45 7.97
N ILE A 68 1.42 -6.82 6.85
CA ILE A 68 0.26 -5.92 6.80
C ILE A 68 -1.01 -6.70 7.12
N ALA A 69 -1.26 -7.84 6.47
CA ALA A 69 -2.46 -8.65 6.67
C ALA A 69 -2.59 -9.22 8.10
N ALA A 70 -1.47 -9.47 8.78
CA ALA A 70 -1.47 -9.92 10.17
C ALA A 70 -1.85 -8.82 11.18
N LEU A 71 -1.67 -7.54 10.82
CA LEU A 71 -1.84 -6.40 11.72
C LEU A 71 -3.08 -5.58 11.40
N LEU A 72 -3.43 -5.50 10.11
CA LEU A 72 -4.42 -4.59 9.57
C LEU A 72 -5.45 -5.36 8.73
N SER A 73 -6.68 -4.88 8.77
CA SER A 73 -7.67 -5.17 7.73
C SER A 73 -8.24 -3.86 7.19
N TYR A 74 -8.85 -3.90 6.01
CA TYR A 74 -9.47 -2.72 5.42
C TYR A 74 -10.82 -3.06 4.77
N GLU A 75 -11.65 -2.04 4.64
CA GLU A 75 -12.91 -2.08 3.90
C GLU A 75 -13.07 -0.83 3.04
N ASN A 76 -13.93 -0.93 2.02
CA ASN A 76 -14.28 0.18 1.11
C ASN A 76 -13.06 0.84 0.45
N MET A 77 -12.09 0.02 0.03
CA MET A 77 -10.88 0.52 -0.61
C MET A 77 -11.16 0.96 -2.04
N GLU A 78 -10.71 2.17 -2.38
CA GLU A 78 -10.83 2.75 -3.71
C GLU A 78 -9.51 3.42 -4.13
N PHE A 79 -9.25 3.39 -5.44
CA PHE A 79 -8.10 4.03 -6.06
C PHE A 79 -8.53 5.04 -7.11
N SER A 80 -7.84 6.17 -7.16
CA SER A 80 -8.17 7.31 -8.02
C SER A 80 -6.92 8.11 -8.38
N GLU A 81 -7.08 9.12 -9.24
CA GLU A 81 -6.04 10.12 -9.53
C GLU A 81 -4.73 9.51 -10.07
N PHE A 82 -4.85 8.48 -10.91
CA PHE A 82 -3.71 7.85 -11.57
C PHE A 82 -2.96 8.87 -12.45
N THR A 83 -1.69 9.05 -12.14
CA THR A 83 -0.75 9.89 -12.90
C THR A 83 0.36 9.00 -13.45
N VAL A 84 0.52 9.01 -14.77
CA VAL A 84 1.47 8.14 -15.48
C VAL A 84 2.65 8.94 -15.99
N ASP A 85 3.84 8.55 -15.58
CA ASP A 85 5.11 8.97 -16.15
C ASP A 85 5.67 7.82 -17.01
N ALA A 86 5.45 7.92 -18.32
CA ALA A 86 5.86 6.89 -19.26
C ALA A 86 7.37 6.91 -19.56
N GLU A 87 8.05 8.03 -19.31
CA GLU A 87 9.50 8.13 -19.51
C GLU A 87 10.24 7.44 -18.37
N ALA A 88 9.73 7.55 -17.15
CA ALA A 88 10.28 6.89 -15.96
C ALA A 88 9.72 5.47 -15.73
N GLY A 89 8.74 5.01 -16.51
CA GLY A 89 8.10 3.71 -16.29
C GLY A 89 7.32 3.64 -14.97
N ARG A 90 6.64 4.73 -14.58
CA ARG A 90 6.07 4.92 -13.24
C ARG A 90 4.60 5.33 -13.27
N VAL A 91 3.84 4.87 -12.27
CA VAL A 91 2.48 5.34 -12.00
C VAL A 91 2.36 5.73 -10.53
N ALA A 92 1.81 6.91 -10.27
CA ALA A 92 1.37 7.31 -8.94
C ALA A 92 -0.16 7.33 -8.89
N CYS A 93 -0.75 6.99 -7.75
CA CYS A 93 -2.19 7.08 -7.54
C CYS A 93 -2.53 7.33 -6.07
N LYS A 94 -3.75 7.84 -5.85
CA LYS A 94 -4.31 8.02 -4.52
C LYS A 94 -5.19 6.83 -4.17
N GLY A 95 -4.96 6.26 -3.00
CA GLY A 95 -5.83 5.27 -2.38
C GLY A 95 -6.62 5.87 -1.22
N LYS A 96 -7.81 5.34 -0.98
CA LYS A 96 -8.60 5.60 0.22
C LYS A 96 -9.22 4.32 0.72
N ALA A 97 -9.26 4.14 2.03
CA ALA A 97 -9.96 3.01 2.65
C ALA A 97 -10.23 3.31 4.12
N LYS A 98 -11.10 2.50 4.73
CA LYS A 98 -11.21 2.43 6.18
C LYS A 98 -10.38 1.27 6.68
N PHE A 99 -9.39 1.58 7.51
CA PHE A 99 -8.49 0.60 8.11
C PHE A 99 -8.92 0.25 9.54
N LEU A 100 -8.54 -0.96 9.96
CA LEU A 100 -8.73 -1.50 11.30
C LEU A 100 -7.39 -2.05 11.77
N TRP A 101 -6.93 -1.64 12.95
CA TRP A 101 -5.87 -2.37 13.64
C TRP A 101 -6.46 -3.60 14.34
N ILE A 102 -6.08 -4.80 13.90
CA ILE A 102 -6.77 -6.04 14.26
C ILE A 102 -6.76 -6.29 15.77
N GLN A 103 -5.66 -6.00 16.45
CA GLN A 103 -5.49 -6.31 17.88
C GLN A 103 -6.34 -5.40 18.78
N THR A 104 -6.39 -4.10 18.49
CA THR A 104 -7.02 -3.08 19.34
C THR A 104 -8.44 -2.76 18.90
N LYS A 105 -8.79 -3.14 17.69
CA LYS A 105 -10.06 -2.85 17.01
C LYS A 105 -10.31 -1.36 16.74
N GLU A 106 -9.29 -0.52 16.87
CA GLU A 106 -9.40 0.90 16.48
C GLU A 106 -9.39 1.03 14.96
N THR A 107 -10.20 1.97 14.46
CA THR A 107 -10.38 2.20 13.02
C THR A 107 -10.09 3.65 12.64
N TRP A 108 -9.69 3.84 11.39
CA TRP A 108 -9.53 5.17 10.81
C TRP A 108 -9.81 5.14 9.31
N ASP A 109 -10.36 6.24 8.81
CA ASP A 109 -10.38 6.52 7.39
C ASP A 109 -9.04 7.09 6.99
N GLU A 110 -8.45 6.53 5.93
CA GLU A 110 -7.13 6.92 5.46
C GLU A 110 -7.19 7.34 4.00
N THR A 111 -6.39 8.35 3.67
CA THR A 111 -5.96 8.63 2.30
C THR A 111 -4.46 8.43 2.22
N PHE A 112 -4.01 7.61 1.27
CA PHE A 112 -2.62 7.27 1.07
C PHE A 112 -2.24 7.42 -0.40
N ALA A 113 -0.95 7.41 -0.70
CA ALA A 113 -0.43 7.47 -2.05
C ALA A 113 0.43 6.24 -2.36
N TYR A 114 0.23 5.66 -3.53
CA TYR A 114 1.15 4.69 -4.12
C TYR A 114 2.04 5.36 -5.16
N MET A 115 3.28 4.90 -5.22
CA MET A 115 4.18 5.11 -6.34
C MET A 115 4.69 3.74 -6.78
N LEU A 116 4.35 3.37 -8.01
CA LEU A 116 4.61 2.07 -8.59
C LEU A 116 5.56 2.25 -9.78
N ASP A 117 6.72 1.59 -9.70
CA ASP A 117 7.65 1.49 -10.83
C ASP A 117 7.43 0.16 -11.54
N PHE A 118 7.62 0.16 -12.86
CA PHE A 118 7.35 -0.98 -13.71
C PHE A 118 8.54 -1.31 -14.60
N ASP A 119 8.68 -2.59 -14.95
CA ASP A 119 9.54 -3.02 -16.05
C ASP A 119 8.84 -2.86 -17.42
N ASP A 120 9.57 -3.18 -18.49
CA ASP A 120 9.08 -3.06 -19.87
C ASP A 120 7.87 -3.97 -20.16
N GLU A 121 7.65 -5.00 -19.34
CA GLU A 121 6.50 -5.91 -19.44
C GLU A 121 5.28 -5.38 -18.66
N GLY A 122 5.42 -4.27 -17.93
CA GLY A 122 4.37 -3.70 -17.09
C GLY A 122 4.20 -4.45 -15.76
N LYS A 123 5.24 -5.13 -15.28
CA LYS A 123 5.29 -5.75 -13.95
C LYS A 123 5.93 -4.81 -12.94
N ILE A 124 5.41 -4.82 -11.71
CA ILE A 124 5.86 -3.92 -10.65
C ILE A 124 7.28 -4.31 -10.20
N THR A 125 8.19 -3.33 -10.21
CA THR A 125 9.53 -3.44 -9.66
C THR A 125 9.63 -2.79 -8.29
N ASN A 126 9.12 -1.58 -8.12
CA ASN A 126 9.12 -0.89 -6.84
C ASN A 126 7.69 -0.51 -6.43
N TYR A 127 7.23 -1.06 -5.32
CA TYR A 127 5.99 -0.70 -4.65
C TYR A 127 6.31 0.23 -3.48
N GLN A 128 5.84 1.47 -3.54
CA GLN A 128 6.11 2.48 -2.50
C GLN A 128 4.81 3.10 -2.00
N VAL A 129 4.71 3.31 -0.69
CA VAL A 129 3.51 3.83 -0.04
C VAL A 129 3.83 4.98 0.91
N TRP A 130 3.02 6.03 0.86
CA TRP A 130 2.95 7.08 1.88
C TRP A 130 1.55 7.10 2.48
N ALA A 131 1.48 6.85 3.78
CA ALA A 131 0.29 6.53 4.54
C ALA A 131 0.20 7.36 5.84
N ASP A 132 -0.94 7.34 6.53
CA ASP A 132 -1.13 7.97 7.83
C ASP A 132 -0.55 7.10 8.96
N SER A 133 0.78 7.12 9.03
CA SER A 133 1.53 6.42 10.08
C SER A 133 1.20 6.91 11.51
N GLY A 134 0.66 8.14 11.66
CA GLY A 134 0.23 8.67 12.95
C GLY A 134 -1.03 7.99 13.46
N ALA A 135 -2.05 7.87 12.60
CA ALA A 135 -3.27 7.12 12.90
C ALA A 135 -2.95 5.65 13.18
N ALA A 136 -2.14 5.00 12.34
CA ALA A 136 -1.74 3.61 12.53
C ALA A 136 -1.00 3.38 13.86
N TYR A 137 -0.10 4.30 14.25
CA TYR A 137 0.63 4.21 15.52
C TYR A 137 -0.29 4.33 16.74
N LEU A 138 -1.22 5.29 16.74
CA LEU A 138 -2.18 5.46 17.82
C LEU A 138 -3.16 4.28 17.88
N ALA A 139 -3.63 3.82 16.71
CA ALA A 139 -4.50 2.66 16.57
C ALA A 139 -3.85 1.40 17.17
N ARG A 140 -2.58 1.16 16.85
CA ARG A 140 -1.77 0.07 17.43
C ARG A 140 -1.72 0.11 18.95
N LYS A 141 -1.70 1.30 19.54
CA LYS A 141 -1.63 1.48 21.00
C LYS A 141 -3.01 1.47 21.69
N GLY A 142 -4.11 1.47 20.95
CA GLY A 142 -5.45 1.61 21.55
C GLY A 142 -5.65 3.01 22.15
N GLU A 143 -5.08 4.02 21.49
CA GLU A 143 -5.05 5.41 21.94
C GLU A 143 -5.72 6.37 20.95
N LEU A 144 -6.05 5.94 19.73
CA LEU A 144 -6.56 6.81 18.68
C LEU A 144 -7.88 7.46 19.07
N ASP A 145 -8.85 6.67 19.54
CA ASP A 145 -10.16 7.20 19.94
C ASP A 145 -10.07 8.09 21.17
N LYS A 146 -9.12 7.80 22.06
CA LYS A 146 -8.87 8.63 23.25
C LYS A 146 -8.35 10.00 22.83
N VAL A 147 -7.39 10.06 21.92
CA VAL A 147 -6.83 11.32 21.40
C VAL A 147 -7.90 12.11 20.65
N ARG A 148 -8.69 11.47 19.78
CA ARG A 148 -9.83 12.08 19.07
C ARG A 148 -10.83 12.73 20.04
N LYS A 149 -11.25 12.00 21.07
CA LYS A 149 -12.15 12.50 22.13
C LYS A 149 -11.57 13.68 22.90
N LEU A 150 -10.29 13.62 23.27
CA LEU A 150 -9.61 14.71 23.99
C LEU A 150 -9.54 16.00 23.16
N LEU A 151 -9.43 15.87 21.83
CA LEU A 151 -9.35 16.99 20.91
C LEU A 151 -10.72 17.42 20.35
N ASN A 152 -11.81 16.76 20.75
CA ASN A 152 -13.16 16.95 20.20
C ASN A 152 -13.22 16.78 18.66
N ILE A 153 -12.45 15.83 18.13
CA ILE A 153 -12.45 15.44 16.72
C ILE A 153 -13.22 14.12 16.62
N SER A 154 -14.34 14.11 15.90
CA SER A 154 -15.13 12.90 15.61
C SER A 154 -14.67 12.25 14.32
#